data_AF-A0A396QFJ8-F1
#
_entry.id   AF-A0A396QFJ8-F1
#
_cell.length_a   1.000
_cell.length_b   1.000
_cell.length_c   1.000
_cell.angle_alpha   90.00
_cell.angle_beta   90.00
_cell.angle_gamma   90.00
#
_symmetry.space_group_name_H-M   'P 1'
#
loop_
_entity.id
_entity.type
_entity.pdbx_description
1 polymer ?
#
loop_
_entity_poly.entity_id
_entity_poly.type
_entity_poly.pdbx_seq_one_letter_code
_entity_poly.pdbx_strand_id
1 'polypeptide(L)'
;MKRDPSVTNHKNSEKYSDKFLSWEELFEKGTLLRNTIKQLSLTPGAFYSVTKSCTDGTFQAGDVITLEANHDLFCPKTGERITPGQCTKENMDFLCVPAGGDIH
;
A
#
# COMPACT_ATOMS: atom_id res chain seq x y z
N MET A 1 -28.48 41.41 -27.98
CA MET A 1 -28.48 40.21 -27.09
C MET A 1 -27.04 39.79 -26.86
N LYS A 2 -26.59 39.89 -25.61
CA LYS A 2 -25.23 39.51 -25.16
C LYS A 2 -25.14 37.97 -25.10
N ARG A 3 -24.00 37.40 -25.49
CA ARG A 3 -23.58 36.05 -25.10
C ARG A 3 -22.13 36.14 -24.65
N ASP A 4 -21.94 36.07 -23.33
CA ASP A 4 -20.65 35.91 -22.68
C ASP A 4 -20.07 34.52 -23.00
N PRO A 5 -18.76 34.38 -23.24
CA PRO A 5 -18.05 33.14 -23.00
C PRO A 5 -17.26 33.30 -21.69
N SER A 6 -17.90 33.00 -20.56
CA SER A 6 -17.21 32.75 -19.30
C SER A 6 -17.67 31.41 -18.76
N VAL A 7 -16.90 30.37 -19.09
CA VAL A 7 -16.73 29.21 -18.20
C VAL A 7 -15.26 28.81 -18.28
N THR A 8 -14.45 29.50 -17.49
CA THR A 8 -13.12 29.04 -17.11
C THR A 8 -13.29 27.90 -16.11
N ASN A 9 -13.36 26.66 -16.60
CA ASN A 9 -13.31 25.50 -15.72
C ASN A 9 -11.87 25.23 -15.31
N HIS A 10 -11.55 25.79 -14.14
CA HIS A 10 -10.71 25.24 -13.08
C HIS A 10 -9.50 24.40 -13.50
N LYS A 11 -8.35 25.07 -13.41
CA LYS A 11 -7.05 24.46 -13.10
C LYS A 11 -7.17 23.63 -11.81
N ASN A 12 -7.53 22.36 -11.92
CA ASN A 12 -7.24 21.33 -10.93
C ASN A 12 -6.37 20.26 -11.58
N SER A 13 -5.20 20.66 -12.09
CA SER A 13 -4.05 19.77 -12.07
C SER A 13 -3.26 20.14 -10.81
N GLU A 14 -3.82 19.80 -9.65
CA GLU A 14 -3.00 19.65 -8.46
C GLU A 14 -1.84 18.75 -8.86
N LYS A 15 -0.64 19.34 -8.81
CA LYS A 15 0.61 18.67 -9.11
C LYS A 15 0.65 17.36 -8.33
N TYR A 16 0.41 16.23 -9.00
CA TYR A 16 1.31 15.11 -8.80
C TYR A 16 2.68 15.67 -9.13
N SER A 17 3.38 16.10 -8.10
CA SER A 17 4.82 16.19 -8.16
C SER A 17 5.25 14.77 -8.47
N ASP A 18 5.43 14.45 -9.76
CA ASP A 18 6.10 13.25 -10.25
C ASP A 18 7.56 13.32 -9.80
N LYS A 19 7.77 13.33 -8.48
CA LYS A 19 9.06 13.12 -7.89
C LYS A 19 9.29 11.64 -8.02
N PHE A 20 9.78 11.26 -9.20
CA PHE A 20 10.32 9.94 -9.43
C PHE A 20 11.33 9.67 -8.31
N LEU A 21 11.12 8.55 -7.62
CA LEU A 21 12.07 8.08 -6.63
C LEU A 21 13.42 7.86 -7.31
N SER A 22 14.51 8.18 -6.61
CA SER A 22 15.83 7.83 -7.09
C SER A 22 15.98 6.30 -7.16
N TRP A 23 16.98 5.84 -7.91
CA TRP A 23 17.29 4.41 -7.98
C TRP A 23 17.62 3.84 -6.59
N GLU A 24 18.31 4.61 -5.76
CA GLU A 24 18.65 4.24 -4.38
C GLU A 24 17.38 4.11 -3.53
N GLU A 25 16.46 5.08 -3.60
CA GLU A 25 15.19 5.02 -2.86
C GLU A 25 14.36 3.79 -3.28
N LEU A 26 14.27 3.50 -4.58
CA LEU A 26 13.58 2.31 -5.08
C LEU A 26 14.24 1.01 -4.57
N PHE A 27 15.58 0.97 -4.57
CA PHE A 27 16.33 -0.19 -4.11
C PHE A 27 16.13 -0.44 -2.61
N GLU A 28 16.14 0.62 -1.79
CA GLU A 28 15.90 0.53 -0.35
C GLU A 28 14.49 0.01 -0.05
N LYS A 29 13.48 0.59 -0.72
CA LYS A 29 12.08 0.19 -0.54
C LYS A 29 11.82 -1.25 -1.00
N GLY A 30 12.36 -1.64 -2.16
CA GLY A 30 12.28 -3.01 -2.66
C GLY A 30 12.98 -4.01 -1.74
N THR A 31 14.13 -3.64 -1.18
CA THR A 31 14.86 -4.46 -0.19
C THR A 31 14.04 -4.64 1.07
N LEU A 32 13.42 -3.57 1.56
CA LEU A 32 12.55 -3.61 2.74
C LEU A 32 11.37 -4.56 2.53
N LEU A 33 10.62 -4.39 1.44
CA LEU A 33 9.50 -5.25 1.08
C LEU A 33 9.92 -6.73 1.01
N ARG A 34 11.01 -7.02 0.30
CA ARG A 34 11.54 -8.39 0.17
C ARG A 34 11.89 -8.99 1.52
N ASN A 35 12.49 -8.21 2.41
CA ASN A 35 12.87 -8.69 3.74
C ASN A 35 11.63 -8.96 4.60
N THR A 36 10.63 -8.08 4.56
CA THR A 36 9.35 -8.27 5.25
C THR A 36 8.63 -9.53 4.77
N ILE A 37 8.50 -9.71 3.44
CA ILE A 37 7.90 -10.92 2.84
C ILE A 37 8.60 -12.18 3.33
N LYS A 38 9.94 -12.18 3.35
CA LYS A 38 10.74 -13.32 3.81
C LYS A 38 10.58 -13.58 5.31
N GLN A 39 10.66 -12.54 6.12
CA GLN A 39 10.56 -12.64 7.58
C GLN A 39 9.19 -13.19 7.99
N LEU A 40 8.12 -12.74 7.32
CA LEU A 40 6.75 -13.15 7.61
C LEU A 40 6.30 -14.37 6.81
N SER A 41 7.16 -14.91 5.93
CA SER A 41 6.85 -16.03 5.03
C SER A 41 5.56 -15.81 4.21
N LEU A 42 5.40 -14.59 3.66
CA LEU A 42 4.22 -14.24 2.87
C LEU A 42 4.27 -14.91 1.50
N THR A 43 3.13 -15.46 1.09
CA THR A 43 2.93 -16.09 -0.21
C THR A 43 1.90 -15.30 -1.00
N PRO A 44 2.15 -14.98 -2.28
CA PRO A 44 1.17 -14.30 -3.10
C PRO A 44 -0.17 -15.04 -3.16
N GLY A 45 -1.28 -14.31 -3.02
CA GLY A 45 -2.65 -14.83 -3.05
C GLY A 45 -3.13 -15.47 -1.75
N ALA A 46 -2.27 -15.63 -0.73
CA ALA A 46 -2.67 -16.08 0.59
C ALA A 46 -3.12 -14.91 1.47
N PHE A 47 -4.06 -15.19 2.38
CA PHE A 47 -4.59 -14.21 3.32
C PHE A 47 -3.95 -14.34 4.70
N TYR A 48 -3.69 -13.20 5.32
CA TYR A 48 -3.01 -13.08 6.61
C TYR A 48 -3.76 -12.12 7.52
N SER A 49 -3.95 -12.51 8.78
CA SER A 49 -4.49 -11.63 9.82
C SER A 49 -3.36 -10.89 10.50
N VAL A 50 -3.44 -9.57 10.51
CA VAL A 50 -2.49 -8.69 11.19
C VAL A 50 -2.65 -8.84 12.70
N THR A 51 -1.55 -9.13 13.39
CA THR A 51 -1.50 -9.32 14.85
C THR A 51 -0.83 -8.16 15.57
N LYS A 52 0.03 -7.42 14.86
CA LYS A 52 0.62 -6.15 15.32
C LYS A 52 0.41 -5.10 14.23
N SER A 53 -0.22 -3.98 14.58
CA SER A 53 -0.44 -2.85 13.67
C SER A 53 0.88 -2.24 13.16
N CYS A 54 0.83 -1.65 11.97
CA CYS A 54 1.86 -0.75 11.47
C CYS A 54 1.99 0.47 12.40
N THR A 55 3.19 0.99 12.57
CA THR A 55 3.43 2.22 13.35
C THR A 55 2.71 3.43 12.76
N ASP A 56 2.60 3.51 11.44
CA ASP A 56 1.85 4.59 10.77
C ASP A 56 0.34 4.35 10.65
N GLY A 57 -0.15 3.20 11.15
CA GLY A 57 -1.56 2.86 11.15
C GLY A 57 -2.11 2.34 9.82
N THR A 58 -1.28 2.13 8.79
CA THR A 58 -1.72 1.63 7.47
C THR A 58 -2.50 0.31 7.59
N PHE A 59 -1.97 -0.65 8.36
CA PHE A 59 -2.67 -1.87 8.73
C PHE A 59 -2.79 -1.96 10.25
N GLN A 60 -3.96 -2.39 10.72
CA GLN A 60 -4.26 -2.50 12.14
C GLN A 60 -4.45 -3.97 12.55
N ALA A 61 -4.17 -4.28 13.81
CA ALA A 61 -4.44 -5.60 14.35
C ALA A 61 -5.91 -6.00 14.12
N GLY A 62 -6.11 -7.20 13.58
CA GLY A 62 -7.41 -7.71 13.15
C GLY A 62 -7.73 -7.48 11.68
N ASP A 63 -6.96 -6.66 10.95
CA ASP A 63 -7.09 -6.56 9.50
C ASP A 63 -6.66 -7.85 8.83
N VAL A 64 -7.33 -8.20 7.73
CA VAL A 64 -6.91 -9.29 6.85
C VAL A 64 -6.27 -8.65 5.62
N ILE A 65 -5.05 -9.07 5.32
CA ILE A 65 -4.25 -8.59 4.18
C ILE A 65 -3.89 -9.74 3.25
N THR A 66 -3.62 -9.42 2.00
CA THR A 66 -3.08 -10.36 0.99
C THR A 66 -1.86 -9.74 0.32
N LEU A 67 -0.90 -10.59 -0.06
CA LEU A 67 0.17 -10.21 -0.97
C LEU A 67 -0.31 -10.47 -2.40
N GLU A 68 -0.49 -9.44 -3.20
CA GLU A 68 -0.90 -9.56 -4.60
C GLU A 68 0.28 -10.01 -5.49
N ALA A 69 -0.01 -10.48 -6.71
CA ALA A 69 1.01 -10.99 -7.63
C ALA A 69 2.02 -9.92 -8.09
N ASN A 70 1.64 -8.65 -8.05
CA ASN A 70 2.51 -7.49 -8.31
C ASN A 70 3.31 -7.06 -7.06
N HIS A 71 3.25 -7.83 -5.98
CA HIS A 71 3.86 -7.58 -4.69
C HIS A 71 3.26 -6.40 -3.89
N ASP A 72 2.05 -5.98 -4.22
CA ASP A 72 1.30 -5.06 -3.37
C ASP A 72 0.79 -5.79 -2.13
N LEU A 73 0.88 -5.15 -0.97
CA LEU A 73 0.15 -5.58 0.23
C LEU A 73 -1.18 -4.85 0.25
N PHE A 74 -2.28 -5.60 0.29
CA PHE A 74 -3.63 -5.07 0.17
C PHE A 74 -4.52 -5.55 1.30
N CYS A 75 -5.26 -4.64 1.92
CA CYS A 75 -6.34 -4.97 2.85
C CYS A 75 -7.71 -4.82 2.15
N PRO A 76 -8.43 -5.91 1.85
CA PRO A 76 -9.72 -5.83 1.14
C PRO A 76 -10.80 -5.07 1.90
N LYS A 77 -10.74 -5.10 3.24
CA LYS A 77 -11.76 -4.47 4.10
C LYS A 77 -11.65 -2.95 4.12
N THR A 78 -10.43 -2.42 4.19
CA THR A 78 -10.19 -0.98 4.29
C THR A 78 -9.91 -0.35 2.92
N GLY A 79 -9.50 -1.14 1.94
CA GLY A 79 -9.04 -0.65 0.64
C GLY A 79 -7.59 -0.16 0.65
N GLU A 80 -6.91 -0.21 1.81
CA GLU A 80 -5.53 0.24 1.95
C GLU A 80 -4.57 -0.65 1.16
N ARG A 81 -3.60 -0.02 0.50
CA ARG A 81 -2.61 -0.68 -0.35
C ARG A 81 -1.23 -0.08 -0.17
N ILE A 82 -0.24 -0.94 -0.04
CA ILE A 82 1.18 -0.57 -0.08
C ILE A 82 1.79 -1.19 -1.33
N THR A 83 2.09 -0.34 -2.31
CA THR A 83 2.89 -0.75 -3.47
C THR A 83 4.38 -0.75 -3.12
N PRO A 84 5.25 -1.48 -3.86
CA PRO A 84 6.69 -1.50 -3.60
C PRO A 84 7.35 -0.12 -3.49
N GLY A 85 6.89 0.88 -4.26
CA GLY A 85 7.39 2.25 -4.20
C GLY A 85 6.93 3.05 -2.97
N GLN A 86 5.94 2.55 -2.23
CA GLN A 86 5.36 3.19 -1.05
C GLN A 86 5.84 2.56 0.26
N CYS A 87 6.62 1.49 0.22
CA CYS A 87 7.15 0.87 1.44
C CYS A 87 8.00 1.86 2.24
N THR A 88 7.76 1.89 3.54
CA THR A 88 8.52 2.64 4.56
C THR A 88 8.75 1.72 5.75
N LYS A 89 9.63 2.11 6.67
CA LYS A 89 9.85 1.30 7.88
C LYS A 89 8.57 1.22 8.73
N GLU A 90 7.77 2.29 8.71
CA GLU A 90 6.59 2.47 9.55
C GLU A 90 5.36 1.72 9.03
N ASN A 91 5.28 1.43 7.72
CA ASN A 91 4.21 0.59 7.17
C ASN A 91 4.61 -0.88 6.95
N MET A 92 5.88 -1.22 7.15
CA MET A 92 6.41 -2.60 7.03
C MET A 92 6.73 -3.26 8.38
N ASP A 93 6.48 -2.59 9.51
CA ASP A 93 6.79 -3.10 10.86
C ASP A 93 5.64 -3.87 11.53
N PHE A 94 4.66 -4.30 10.75
CA PHE A 94 3.55 -5.15 11.21
C PHE A 94 3.99 -6.60 11.40
N LEU A 95 3.15 -7.36 12.12
CA LEU A 95 3.24 -8.81 12.20
C LEU A 95 1.89 -9.40 11.77
N CYS A 96 1.92 -10.60 11.21
CA CYS A 96 0.70 -11.31 10.82
C CYS A 96 0.87 -12.83 10.95
N VAL A 97 -0.27 -13.52 10.90
CA VAL A 97 -0.37 -14.99 10.84
C VAL A 97 -1.31 -15.37 9.70
N PRO A 98 -1.22 -16.58 9.14
CA PRO A 98 -2.20 -17.04 8.14
C PRO A 98 -3.63 -16.92 8.67
N ALA A 99 -4.55 -16.36 7.88
CA ALA A 99 -5.92 -16.07 8.33
C ALA A 99 -6.83 -17.31 8.45
N GLY A 100 -6.36 -18.49 8.01
CA GLY A 100 -7.22 -19.67 7.84
C GLY A 100 -8.08 -19.57 6.57
N GLY A 101 -8.55 -20.70 6.05
CA GLY A 101 -9.31 -20.77 4.79
C GLY A 101 -10.73 -20.20 4.83
N ASP A 102 -11.21 -19.78 6.00
CA ASP A 102 -12.59 -19.34 6.21
C ASP A 102 -12.70 -17.80 6.13
N ILE A 103 -12.37 -17.27 4.95
CA ILE A 103 -12.85 -15.95 4.53
C ILE A 103 -14.22 -16.16 3.87
N HIS A 104 -15.28 -16.10 4.69
CA HIS A 104 -16.68 -16.12 4.24
C HIS A 104 -17.13 -14.76 3.70
#